data_AF-A0A7Y9ZG01-F1
#
_entry.id   AF-A0A7Y9ZG01-F1
#
_cell.length_a   1.000
_cell.length_b   1.000
_cell.length_c   1.000
_cell.angle_alpha   90.00
_cell.angle_beta   90.00
_cell.angle_gamma   90.00
#
_symmetry.space_group_name_H-M   'P 1'
#
loop_
_entity.id
_entity.type
_entity.pdbx_description
1 polymer ?
#
loop_
_entity_poly.entity_id
_entity_poly.type
_entity_poly.pdbx_seq_one_letter_code
_entity_poly.pdbx_strand_id
1 'polypeptide(L)'
;MSTHARPDVHPTVLDQPGARCGIAGGTLFVASAICTAVPLQGWSGVAALLVLTAAWCRFLPLSHGLFLAVAGWAFATGFVVNAGGQLTFAPADLARLAVYAATAFLVAGAQ
;
A
#
# COMPACT_ATOMS: atom_id res chain seq x y z
N MET A 1 -5.64 -15.15 -49.43
CA MET A 1 -6.49 -14.80 -48.28
C MET A 1 -5.73 -15.20 -47.04
N SER A 2 -4.84 -14.31 -46.58
CA SER A 2 -3.82 -14.61 -45.57
C SER A 2 -4.38 -14.26 -44.19
N THR A 3 -4.63 -15.28 -43.37
CA THR A 3 -4.98 -15.14 -41.95
C THR A 3 -3.84 -14.49 -41.20
N HIS A 4 -4.02 -13.21 -40.84
CA HIS A 4 -3.16 -12.50 -39.91
C HIS A 4 -3.29 -13.20 -38.54
N ALA A 5 -2.31 -14.04 -38.19
CA ALA A 5 -2.21 -14.60 -36.85
C ALA A 5 -2.01 -13.42 -35.87
N ARG A 6 -2.97 -13.24 -34.96
CA ARG A 6 -2.87 -12.25 -33.89
C ARG A 6 -1.74 -12.73 -32.96
N PRO A 7 -0.73 -11.91 -32.62
CA PRO A 7 0.30 -12.34 -31.70
C PRO A 7 -0.35 -12.73 -30.37
N ASP A 8 -0.02 -13.92 -29.88
CA ASP A 8 -0.49 -14.43 -28.59
C ASP A 8 0.16 -13.58 -27.48
N VAL A 9 -0.59 -12.63 -26.96
CA VAL A 9 -0.16 -11.83 -25.80
C VAL A 9 -0.23 -12.76 -24.59
N HIS A 10 0.91 -13.27 -24.14
CA HIS A 10 0.96 -14.01 -22.88
C HIS A 10 0.66 -13.05 -21.71
N PRO A 11 -0.33 -13.36 -20.86
CA PRO A 11 -0.62 -12.54 -19.69
C PRO A 11 0.62 -12.48 -18.80
N THR A 12 1.05 -11.27 -18.48
CA THR A 12 2.20 -11.03 -17.62
C THR A 12 1.76 -11.18 -16.16
N VAL A 13 2.66 -11.60 -15.27
CA VAL A 13 2.37 -11.74 -13.83
C VAL A 13 1.79 -10.44 -13.24
N LEU A 14 2.20 -9.28 -13.75
CA LEU A 14 1.72 -7.96 -13.33
C LEU A 14 0.25 -7.69 -13.68
N ASP A 15 -0.35 -8.44 -14.61
CA ASP A 15 -1.76 -8.30 -14.93
C ASP A 15 -2.64 -8.78 -13.75
N GLN A 16 -2.12 -9.71 -12.94
CA GLN A 16 -2.81 -10.23 -11.77
C GLN A 16 -2.84 -9.18 -10.64
N PRO A 17 -4.04 -8.76 -10.16
CA PRO A 17 -4.15 -7.79 -9.07
C PRO A 17 -3.43 -8.22 -7.78
N GLY A 18 -3.40 -9.53 -7.49
CA GLY A 18 -2.69 -10.08 -6.34
C GLY A 18 -1.18 -9.86 -6.41
N ALA A 19 -0.57 -10.01 -7.58
CA ALA A 19 0.86 -9.77 -7.77
C ALA A 19 1.22 -8.30 -7.57
N ARG A 20 0.41 -7.38 -8.13
CA ARG A 20 0.55 -5.93 -7.90
C ARG A 20 0.41 -5.58 -6.43
N CYS A 21 -0.56 -6.18 -5.73
CA CYS A 21 -0.74 -5.97 -4.30
C CYS A 21 0.44 -6.47 -3.48
N GLY A 22 1.00 -7.64 -3.83
CA GLY A 22 2.20 -8.19 -3.20
C GLY A 22 3.41 -7.27 -3.37
N ILE A 23 3.65 -6.77 -4.59
CA ILE A 23 4.72 -5.80 -4.87
C ILE A 23 4.51 -4.50 -4.09
N ALA A 24 3.28 -3.98 -4.07
CA ALA A 24 2.94 -2.79 -3.31
C ALA A 24 3.21 -2.98 -1.81
N GLY A 25 2.79 -4.11 -1.24
CA GLY A 25 3.05 -4.45 0.15
C GLY A 25 4.55 -4.57 0.46
N GLY A 26 5.31 -5.24 -0.41
CA GLY A 26 6.77 -5.32 -0.29
C GLY A 26 7.45 -3.95 -0.37
N THR A 27 6.94 -3.07 -1.23
CA THR A 27 7.45 -1.68 -1.36
C THR A 27 7.18 -0.88 -0.08
N LEU A 28 5.99 -1.01 0.51
CA LEU A 28 5.67 -0.37 1.80
C LEU A 28 6.54 -0.91 2.94
N PHE A 29 6.81 -2.22 2.96
CA PHE A 29 7.71 -2.82 3.95
C PHE A 29 9.12 -2.22 3.84
N VAL A 30 9.70 -2.18 2.63
CA VAL A 30 11.02 -1.57 2.40
C VAL A 30 11.02 -0.09 2.77
N ALA A 31 9.98 0.66 2.39
CA ALA A 31 9.85 2.07 2.75
C ALA A 31 9.78 2.27 4.27
N SER A 32 9.09 1.38 5.00
CA SER A 32 9.03 1.44 6.46
C SER A 32 10.39 1.19 7.10
N ALA A 33 11.16 0.23 6.57
CA ALA A 33 12.53 -0.01 7.00
C ALA A 33 13.45 1.20 6.75
N ILE A 34 13.31 1.86 5.59
CA ILE A 34 14.03 3.11 5.30
C ILE A 34 13.65 4.20 6.29
N CYS A 35 12.35 4.37 6.62
CA CYS A 35 11.93 5.36 7.61
C CYS A 35 12.58 5.11 8.98
N THR A 36 12.71 3.84 9.38
CA THR A 36 13.41 3.48 10.62
C THR A 36 14.92 3.70 10.56
N ALA A 37 15.54 3.52 9.39
CA ALA A 37 16.98 3.69 9.22
C ALA A 37 17.42 5.16 9.10
N VAL A 38 16.56 6.03 8.54
CA VAL A 38 16.84 7.47 8.27
C VAL A 38 16.18 8.40 9.30
N PRO A 39 16.11 7.98 10.57
CA PRO A 39 15.17 8.45 11.62
C PRO A 39 13.98 9.34 11.17
N LEU A 40 13.25 8.94 10.13
CA LEU A 40 12.04 9.63 9.68
C LEU A 40 10.87 9.19 10.56
N GLN A 41 10.88 9.66 11.81
CA GLN A 41 9.92 9.28 12.85
C GLN A 41 8.73 10.22 12.92
N GLY A 42 7.63 9.73 13.50
CA GLY A 42 6.44 10.53 13.73
C GLY A 42 5.69 10.85 12.43
N TRP A 43 5.28 12.11 12.27
CA TRP A 43 4.32 12.49 11.21
C TRP A 43 4.90 12.37 9.80
N SER A 44 6.20 12.61 9.61
CA SER A 44 6.84 12.62 8.29
C SER A 44 6.88 11.22 7.66
N GLY A 45 7.27 10.20 8.42
CA GLY A 45 7.25 8.81 7.96
C GLY A 45 5.83 8.27 7.75
N VAL A 46 4.87 8.65 8.62
CA VAL A 46 3.45 8.31 8.42
C VAL A 46 2.93 8.91 7.12
N ALA A 47 3.20 10.19 6.86
CA ALA A 47 2.79 10.86 5.63
C ALA A 47 3.44 10.21 4.39
N ALA A 48 4.72 9.86 4.45
CA ALA A 48 5.41 9.20 3.36
C ALA A 48 4.77 7.84 3.01
N LEU A 49 4.50 7.00 4.02
CA LEU A 49 3.86 5.71 3.82
C LEU A 49 2.40 5.85 3.34
N LEU A 50 1.68 6.86 3.79
CA LEU A 50 0.32 7.15 3.33
C LEU A 50 0.31 7.56 1.85
N VAL A 51 1.22 8.45 1.44
CA VAL A 51 1.37 8.88 0.03
C VAL A 51 1.72 7.70 -0.85
N LEU A 52 2.66 6.86 -0.42
CA LEU A 52 3.05 5.66 -1.16
C LEU A 52 1.90 4.65 -1.27
N THR A 53 1.12 4.47 -0.19
CA THR A 53 -0.10 3.64 -0.20
C THR A 53 -1.12 4.17 -1.19
N ALA A 54 -1.39 5.48 -1.17
CA ALA A 54 -2.32 6.13 -2.09
C ALA A 54 -1.88 5.97 -3.54
N ALA A 55 -0.58 6.11 -3.82
CA ALA A 55 -0.03 5.92 -5.17
C ALA A 55 -0.29 4.50 -5.68
N TRP A 56 -0.07 3.47 -4.85
CA TRP A 56 -0.32 2.08 -5.22
C TRP A 56 -1.81 1.74 -5.36
N CYS A 57 -2.68 2.36 -4.54
CA CYS A 57 -4.12 2.13 -4.61
C CYS A 57 -4.71 2.51 -5.99
N ARG A 58 -4.06 3.40 -6.76
CA ARG A 58 -4.45 3.70 -8.16
C ARG A 58 -4.27 2.53 -9.13
N PHE A 59 -3.62 1.46 -8.72
CA PHE A 59 -3.35 0.32 -9.59
C PHE A 59 -4.01 -0.96 -9.08
N LEU A 60 -4.87 -0.86 -8.06
CA LEU A 60 -5.43 -2.00 -7.35
C LEU A 60 -6.95 -1.89 -7.28
N PRO A 61 -7.68 -3.01 -7.45
CA PRO A 61 -9.11 -3.02 -7.14
C PRO A 61 -9.32 -2.71 -5.65
N LEU A 62 -10.48 -2.14 -5.31
CA LEU A 62 -10.81 -1.67 -3.96
C LEU A 62 -10.48 -2.69 -2.86
N SER A 63 -10.77 -3.98 -3.05
CA SER A 63 -10.47 -5.03 -2.07
C SER A 63 -8.98 -5.14 -1.74
N HIS A 64 -8.11 -5.07 -2.74
CA HIS A 64 -6.66 -5.09 -2.57
C HIS A 64 -6.14 -3.75 -2.08
N GLY A 65 -6.75 -2.63 -2.51
CA GLY A 65 -6.43 -1.30 -1.98
C GLY A 65 -6.70 -1.18 -0.48
N LEU A 66 -7.82 -1.71 0.01
CA LEU A 66 -8.14 -1.75 1.44
C LEU A 66 -7.16 -2.64 2.21
N PHE A 67 -6.82 -3.82 1.68
CA PHE A 67 -5.81 -4.69 2.29
C PHE A 67 -4.46 -3.97 2.38
N LEU A 68 -4.04 -3.31 1.30
CA LEU A 68 -2.81 -2.52 1.26
C LEU A 68 -2.85 -1.36 2.25
N ALA A 69 -4.00 -0.68 2.41
CA ALA A 69 -4.16 0.39 3.39
C ALA A 69 -4.02 -0.09 4.83
N VAL A 70 -4.57 -1.25 5.16
CA VAL A 70 -4.37 -1.88 6.47
C VAL A 70 -2.89 -2.22 6.68
N ALA A 71 -2.22 -2.77 5.67
CA ALA A 71 -0.77 -3.04 5.74
C ALA A 71 0.05 -1.75 5.91
N GLY A 72 -0.26 -0.70 5.14
CA GLY A 72 0.40 0.60 5.24
C GLY A 72 0.21 1.26 6.61
N TRP A 73 -0.99 1.18 7.18
CA TRP A 73 -1.27 1.59 8.56
C TRP A 73 -0.45 0.78 9.56
N ALA A 74 -0.40 -0.54 9.38
CA ALA A 74 0.34 -1.43 10.28
C ALA A 74 1.83 -1.11 10.25
N PHE A 75 2.41 -0.86 9.06
CA PHE A 75 3.81 -0.48 8.95
C PHE A 75 4.10 0.90 9.54
N ALA A 76 3.24 1.89 9.29
CA ALA A 76 3.39 3.22 9.86
C ALA A 76 3.26 3.20 11.39
N THR A 77 2.23 2.55 11.92
CA THR A 77 1.99 2.47 13.36
C THR A 77 3.07 1.64 14.04
N GLY A 78 3.37 0.45 13.51
CA GLY A 78 4.30 -0.49 14.14
C GLY A 78 5.77 -0.09 14.08
N PHE A 79 6.22 0.54 12.99
CA PHE A 79 7.65 0.84 12.79
C PHE A 79 7.99 2.33 12.87
N VAL A 80 7.08 3.22 12.47
CA VAL A 80 7.37 4.66 12.41
C VAL A 80 6.91 5.40 13.67
N VAL A 81 5.79 4.98 14.25
CA VAL A 81 5.21 5.62 15.45
C VAL A 81 5.61 4.87 16.70
N ASN A 82 5.35 3.56 16.73
CA ASN A 82 5.72 2.69 17.83
C ASN A 82 7.09 2.05 17.54
N ALA A 83 7.77 1.63 18.60
CA ALA A 83 9.04 0.90 18.46
C ALA A 83 8.78 -0.60 18.28
N GLY A 84 9.58 -1.24 17.42
CA GLY A 84 9.67 -2.70 17.35
C GLY A 84 8.49 -3.43 16.69
N GLY A 85 7.68 -2.76 15.86
CA GLY A 85 6.58 -3.40 15.12
C GLY A 85 5.28 -3.53 15.89
N GLN A 86 5.15 -2.86 17.05
CA GLN A 86 3.97 -3.00 17.90
C GLN A 86 2.75 -2.28 17.32
N LEU A 87 1.68 -3.03 17.09
CA LEU A 87 0.39 -2.46 16.73
C LEU A 87 -0.43 -2.19 17.98
N THR A 88 -0.79 -0.93 18.15
CA THR A 88 -1.71 -0.48 19.19
C THR A 88 -3.02 -0.04 18.54
N PHE A 89 -4.11 -0.16 19.29
CA PHE A 89 -5.43 0.34 18.90
C PHE A 89 -5.80 1.55 19.76
N ALA A 90 -4.81 2.38 20.10
CA ALA A 90 -5.10 3.64 20.78
C ALA A 90 -5.90 4.56 19.84
N PRO A 91 -6.62 5.56 20.36
CA PRO A 91 -7.45 6.44 19.54
C PRO A 91 -6.71 7.07 18.34
N ALA A 92 -5.44 7.46 18.53
CA ALA A 92 -4.62 8.02 17.46
C ALA A 92 -4.25 6.99 16.37
N ASP A 93 -4.08 5.71 16.73
CA ASP A 93 -3.80 4.64 15.76
C ASP A 93 -5.03 4.31 14.95
N LEU A 94 -6.20 4.26 15.60
CA LEU A 94 -7.49 4.08 14.93
C LEU A 94 -7.78 5.23 13.97
N ALA A 95 -7.46 6.48 14.35
CA ALA A 95 -7.57 7.62 13.44
C ALA A 95 -6.66 7.47 12.22
N ARG A 96 -5.41 7.01 12.40
CA ARG A 96 -4.52 6.69 11.27
C ARG A 96 -5.10 5.58 10.39
N LEU A 97 -5.61 4.50 10.98
CA LEU A 97 -6.24 3.41 10.22
C LEU A 97 -7.41 3.93 9.38
N ALA A 98 -8.27 4.74 9.97
CA ALA A 98 -9.39 5.36 9.27
C ALA A 98 -8.92 6.23 8.10
N VAL A 99 -7.85 7.02 8.28
CA VAL A 99 -7.27 7.85 7.20
C VAL A 99 -6.70 6.99 6.06
N TYR A 100 -5.96 5.93 6.37
CA TYR A 100 -5.44 5.00 5.36
C TYR A 100 -6.58 4.31 4.60
N ALA A 101 -7.58 3.79 5.33
CA ALA A 101 -8.74 3.13 4.74
C ALA A 101 -9.57 4.08 3.88
N ALA A 102 -9.84 5.31 4.35
CA ALA A 102 -10.53 6.34 3.60
C ALA A 102 -9.77 6.70 2.32
N THR A 103 -8.44 6.79 2.40
CA THR A 103 -7.58 7.06 1.24
C THR A 103 -7.69 5.94 0.21
N ALA A 104 -7.60 4.67 0.62
CA ALA A 104 -7.83 3.55 -0.30
C ALA A 104 -9.23 3.56 -0.89
N PHE A 105 -10.26 3.83 -0.09
CA PHE A 105 -11.64 3.90 -0.57
C PHE A 105 -11.82 5.01 -1.62
N LEU A 106 -11.28 6.20 -1.37
CA LEU A 106 -11.35 7.33 -2.29
C LEU A 106 -10.53 7.13 -3.57
N VAL A 107 -9.36 6.50 -3.47
CA VAL A 107 -8.45 6.35 -4.61
C VAL A 107 -8.77 5.12 -5.45
N ALA A 108 -8.96 3.96 -4.83
CA ALA A 108 -9.26 2.71 -5.53
C ALA A 108 -10.75 2.55 -5.84
N GLY A 109 -11.64 3.18 -5.07
CA GLY A 109 -13.09 3.18 -5.32
C GLY A 109 -13.54 4.19 -6.37
N ALA A 110 -12.67 5.11 -6.79
CA ALA A 110 -12.94 6.05 -7.88
C ALA A 110 -12.59 5.49 -9.28
N GLN A 111 -12.19 4.21 -9.36
CA GLN A 111 -11.80 3.52 -10.59
C GLN A 111 -12.97 2.71 -11.14
#